data_AF-A0A556QAX3-F1
#
_entry.id   AF-A0A556QAX3-F1
#
_cell.length_a   1.000
_cell.length_b   1.000
_cell.length_c   1.000
_cell.angle_alpha   90.00
_cell.angle_beta   90.00
_cell.angle_gamma   90.00
#
_symmetry.space_group_name_H-M   'P 1'
#
loop_
_entity.id
_entity.type
_entity.pdbx_description
1 polymer ?
#
loop_
_entity_poly.entity_id
_entity_poly.type
_entity_poly.pdbx_seq_one_letter_code
_entity_poly.pdbx_strand_id
1 'polypeptide(L)'
;MKSPFKFVLAVIGCGLLASIAVSTLLFWSSTETTLHTAKINWLPASAKDVSHEVTTGMGGVEMIECTLPEVDFIALAKMKDWKIEREKDFSANLRIQSLPRLRNIEFLGEADVVLRGYKYSLRKSNGGGITVCYDSDLQRMIYQTSHR
;
A
#
# COMPACT_ATOMS: atom_id res chain seq x y z
N MET A 1 16.66 -3.67 -58.65
CA MET A 1 16.50 -2.73 -57.52
C MET A 1 15.89 -3.48 -56.34
N LYS A 2 16.63 -3.69 -55.24
CA LYS A 2 16.06 -4.32 -54.03
C LYS A 2 15.09 -3.32 -53.40
N SER A 3 13.82 -3.71 -53.29
CA SER A 3 12.74 -2.82 -52.87
C SER A 3 13.01 -2.22 -51.48
N PRO A 4 13.01 -0.88 -51.32
CA PRO A 4 13.21 -0.21 -50.02
C PRO A 4 12.11 -0.58 -49.00
N PHE A 5 11.00 -1.15 -49.47
CA PHE A 5 9.87 -1.59 -48.67
C PHE A 5 10.25 -2.60 -47.58
N LYS A 6 11.21 -3.50 -47.85
CA LYS A 6 11.69 -4.48 -46.86
C LYS A 6 12.48 -3.81 -45.73
N PHE A 7 13.18 -2.72 -46.02
CA PHE A 7 13.94 -1.96 -45.03
C PHE A 7 13.00 -1.14 -44.12
N VAL A 8 11.98 -0.52 -44.72
CA VAL A 8 10.94 0.21 -43.97
C VAL A 8 10.15 -0.72 -43.04
N LEU A 9 9.75 -1.91 -43.50
CA LEU A 9 9.09 -2.91 -42.66
C LEU A 9 9.98 -3.39 -41.51
N ALA A 10 11.28 -3.59 -41.76
CA ALA A 10 12.22 -3.98 -40.71
C ALA A 10 12.38 -2.89 -39.64
N VAL A 11 12.47 -1.62 -40.03
CA VAL A 11 12.56 -0.49 -39.10
C VAL A 11 11.29 -0.33 -38.27
N ILE A 12 10.11 -0.46 -38.89
CA ILE A 12 8.82 -0.42 -38.18
C ILE A 12 8.70 -1.60 -37.21
N GLY A 13 9.06 -2.81 -37.65
CA GLY A 13 9.06 -4.01 -36.82
C GLY A 13 9.99 -3.89 -35.61
N CYS A 14 11.22 -3.41 -35.82
CA CYS A 14 12.17 -3.16 -34.73
C CYS A 14 11.70 -2.05 -33.78
N GLY A 15 11.08 -0.99 -34.30
CA GLY A 15 10.49 0.09 -33.49
C GLY A 15 9.35 -0.40 -32.58
N LEU A 16 8.47 -1.26 -33.10
CA LEU A 16 7.41 -1.91 -32.34
C LEU A 16 7.95 -2.86 -31.27
N LEU A 17 8.96 -3.66 -31.58
CA LEU A 17 9.57 -4.55 -30.60
C LEU A 17 10.28 -3.77 -29.49
N ALA A 18 10.97 -2.67 -29.83
CA ALA A 18 11.60 -1.79 -28.86
C ALA A 18 10.57 -1.10 -27.95
N SER A 19 9.45 -0.62 -28.49
CA SER A 19 8.40 0.01 -27.68
C SER A 19 7.71 -0.98 -26.74
N ILE A 20 7.47 -2.21 -27.18
CA ILE A 20 6.93 -3.29 -26.35
C ILE A 20 7.92 -3.62 -25.23
N ALA A 21 9.21 -3.78 -25.54
CA ALA A 21 10.24 -4.09 -24.55
C ALA A 21 10.43 -2.97 -23.51
N VAL A 22 10.38 -1.70 -23.92
CA VAL A 22 10.42 -0.57 -22.99
C VAL A 22 9.16 -0.53 -22.14
N SER A 23 7.98 -0.79 -22.72
CA SER A 23 6.73 -0.82 -21.97
C SER A 23 6.73 -1.94 -20.92
N THR A 24 7.14 -3.16 -21.28
CA THR A 24 7.20 -4.27 -20.31
C THR A 24 8.17 -4.01 -19.18
N LEU A 25 9.30 -3.33 -19.43
CA LEU A 25 10.24 -2.94 -18.38
C LEU A 25 9.68 -1.83 -17.48
N LEU A 26 8.97 -0.84 -18.04
CA LEU A 26 8.38 0.26 -17.26
C LEU A 26 7.17 -0.19 -16.42
N PHE A 27 6.43 -1.20 -16.87
CA PHE A 27 5.26 -1.75 -16.17
C PHE A 27 5.56 -3.03 -15.38
N TRP A 28 6.82 -3.44 -15.28
CA TRP A 28 7.18 -4.55 -14.41
C TRP A 28 7.00 -4.13 -12.94
N SER A 29 6.07 -4.78 -12.24
CA SER A 29 5.95 -4.69 -10.79
C SER A 29 6.36 -6.00 -10.14
N SER A 30 7.03 -5.92 -9.00
CA SER A 30 7.18 -7.06 -8.09
C SER A 30 6.45 -6.74 -6.79
N THR A 31 5.86 -7.75 -6.18
CA THR A 31 5.26 -7.65 -4.85
C THR A 31 6.04 -8.55 -3.90
N GLU A 32 6.53 -7.96 -2.81
CA GLU A 32 7.18 -8.67 -1.71
C GLU A 32 6.29 -8.57 -0.48
N THR A 33 5.92 -9.72 0.09
CA THR A 33 5.04 -9.80 1.26
C THR A 33 5.74 -10.60 2.37
N THR A 34 5.84 -10.00 3.55
CA THR A 34 6.33 -10.65 4.78
C THR A 34 5.23 -10.55 5.84
N LEU A 35 4.72 -11.69 6.31
CA LEU A 35 3.60 -11.73 7.27
C LEU A 35 4.10 -12.00 8.68
N HIS A 36 3.56 -11.25 9.65
CA HIS A 36 3.74 -11.37 11.10
C HIS A 36 5.18 -11.37 11.64
N THR A 37 6.18 -11.20 10.80
CA THR A 37 7.61 -11.34 11.12
C THR A 37 8.46 -10.19 10.56
N ALA A 38 7.82 -9.20 9.94
CA ALA A 38 8.52 -8.07 9.35
C ALA A 38 9.18 -7.21 10.44
N LYS A 39 10.31 -6.58 10.10
CA LYS A 39 11.01 -5.64 10.97
C LYS A 39 11.06 -4.28 10.30
N ILE A 40 10.30 -3.33 10.84
CA ILE A 40 10.25 -1.96 10.32
C ILE A 40 10.95 -1.04 11.31
N ASN A 41 12.10 -0.50 10.92
CA ASN A 41 12.99 0.23 11.82
C ASN A 41 12.37 1.47 12.48
N TRP A 42 11.36 2.07 11.84
CA TRP A 42 10.70 3.26 12.37
C TRP A 42 9.48 2.95 13.24
N LEU A 43 9.05 1.70 13.33
CA LEU A 43 7.98 1.31 14.26
C LEU A 43 8.50 1.31 15.71
N PRO A 44 7.64 1.64 16.69
CA PRO A 44 7.96 1.45 18.09
C PRO A 44 8.28 -0.02 18.40
N ALA A 45 9.18 -0.26 19.37
CA ALA A 45 9.55 -1.61 19.80
C ALA A 45 8.39 -2.43 20.38
N SER A 46 7.29 -1.78 20.76
CA SER A 46 6.06 -2.41 21.23
C SER A 46 5.19 -2.98 20.11
N ALA A 47 5.49 -2.69 18.84
CA ALA A 47 4.77 -3.24 17.70
C ALA A 47 4.93 -4.76 17.63
N LYS A 48 3.81 -5.47 17.42
CA LYS A 48 3.74 -6.93 17.30
C LYS A 48 3.04 -7.34 16.01
N ASP A 49 3.22 -8.60 15.62
CA ASP A 49 2.56 -9.23 14.46
C ASP A 49 2.73 -8.44 13.16
N VAL A 50 3.90 -7.81 13.02
CA VAL A 50 4.17 -6.84 11.95
C VAL A 50 4.18 -7.56 10.61
N SER A 51 3.28 -7.16 9.73
CA SER A 51 3.18 -7.59 8.35
C SER A 51 3.51 -6.43 7.43
N HIS A 52 4.20 -6.72 6.33
CA HIS A 52 4.71 -5.72 5.40
C HIS A 52 4.52 -6.23 3.98
N GLU A 53 3.96 -5.39 3.12
CA GLU A 53 3.81 -5.66 1.70
C GLU A 53 4.34 -4.46 0.91
N VAL A 54 5.22 -4.72 -0.05
CA VAL A 54 5.78 -3.70 -0.92
C VAL A 54 5.56 -4.12 -2.36
N THR A 55 4.86 -3.28 -3.11
CA THR A 55 4.74 -3.37 -4.57
C THR A 55 5.64 -2.32 -5.21
N THR A 56 6.58 -2.77 -6.04
CA THR A 56 7.51 -1.91 -6.79
C THR A 56 6.98 -1.59 -8.19
N GLY A 57 7.64 -0.68 -8.91
CA GLY A 57 7.25 -0.24 -10.26
C GLY A 57 6.42 1.05 -10.26
N MET A 58 5.79 1.34 -11.40
CA MET A 58 4.99 2.56 -11.57
C MET A 58 3.75 2.53 -10.65
N GLY A 59 3.66 3.49 -9.72
CA GLY A 59 2.58 3.53 -8.73
C GLY A 59 2.81 2.63 -7.53
N GLY A 60 4.08 2.32 -7.21
CA GLY A 60 4.46 1.47 -6.10
C GLY A 60 3.79 1.85 -4.77
N VAL A 61 3.51 0.82 -3.98
CA VAL A 61 2.74 0.89 -2.73
C VAL A 61 3.50 0.15 -1.64
N GLU A 62 3.60 0.75 -0.47
CA GLU A 62 4.03 0.08 0.74
C GLU A 62 2.85 0.01 1.71
N MET A 63 2.58 -1.17 2.24
CA MET A 63 1.56 -1.42 3.26
C MET A 63 2.20 -2.07 4.48
N ILE A 64 1.85 -1.59 5.66
CA ILE A 64 2.28 -2.15 6.94
C ILE A 64 1.06 -2.35 7.82
N GLU A 65 0.95 -3.51 8.43
CA GLU A 65 -0.11 -3.81 9.38
C GLU A 65 0.47 -4.46 10.63
N CYS A 66 0.14 -3.94 11.81
CA CYS A 66 0.68 -4.46 13.07
C CYS A 66 -0.26 -4.22 14.24
N THR A 67 -0.08 -5.01 15.29
CA THR A 67 -0.64 -4.74 16.62
C THR A 67 0.23 -3.69 17.32
N LEU A 68 -0.37 -2.61 17.80
CA LEU A 68 0.32 -1.51 18.47
C LEU A 68 -0.57 -0.91 19.56
N PRO A 69 -0.10 -0.76 20.82
CA PRO A 69 -0.88 -0.09 21.86
C PRO A 69 -1.27 1.34 21.47
N GLU A 70 -2.46 1.79 21.87
CA GLU A 70 -2.99 3.10 21.47
C GLU A 70 -2.08 4.26 21.88
N VAL A 71 -1.48 4.17 23.07
CA VAL A 71 -0.52 5.17 23.57
C VAL A 71 0.70 5.30 22.64
N ASP A 72 1.21 4.18 22.13
CA ASP A 72 2.36 4.16 21.24
C ASP A 72 1.97 4.60 19.83
N PHE A 73 0.76 4.28 19.38
CA PHE A 73 0.22 4.78 18.13
C PHE A 73 0.09 6.32 18.15
N ILE A 74 -0.47 6.91 19.21
CA ILE A 74 -0.61 8.37 19.35
C ILE A 74 0.76 9.03 19.39
N ALA A 75 1.72 8.45 20.12
CA ALA A 75 3.10 8.94 20.16
C ALA A 75 3.78 8.88 18.78
N LEU A 76 3.60 7.77 18.05
CA LEU A 76 4.08 7.59 16.69
C LEU A 76 3.46 8.62 15.73
N ALA A 77 2.14 8.83 15.80
CA ALA A 77 1.44 9.80 14.97
C ALA A 77 1.97 11.22 15.21
N LYS A 78 2.18 11.61 16.47
CA LYS A 78 2.77 12.90 16.82
C LYS A 78 4.20 13.05 16.28
N MET A 79 5.03 12.01 16.43
CA MET A 79 6.41 12.00 15.92
C MET A 79 6.46 12.13 14.38
N LYS A 80 5.50 11.53 13.68
CA LYS A 80 5.40 11.53 12.21
C LYS A 80 4.63 12.74 11.65
N ASP A 81 4.17 13.65 12.51
CA ASP A 81 3.28 14.76 12.17
C ASP A 81 2.00 14.31 11.41
N TRP A 82 1.48 13.14 11.78
CA TRP A 82 0.19 12.67 11.29
C TRP A 82 -0.92 13.36 12.07
N LYS A 83 -1.67 14.22 11.37
CA LYS A 83 -2.86 14.90 11.92
C LYS A 83 -4.02 13.91 12.02
N ILE A 84 -3.91 13.00 12.98
CA ILE A 84 -4.91 11.96 13.21
C ILE A 84 -6.22 12.55 13.71
N GLU A 85 -7.32 12.10 13.10
CA GLU A 85 -8.68 12.46 13.48
C GLU A 85 -9.36 11.24 14.07
N ARG A 86 -10.15 11.45 15.14
CA ARG A 86 -10.95 10.38 15.72
C ARG A 86 -12.16 10.15 14.81
N GLU A 87 -12.28 8.95 14.27
CA GLU A 87 -13.39 8.55 13.40
C GLU A 87 -14.06 7.27 13.93
N LYS A 88 -15.29 7.04 13.49
CA LYS A 88 -16.07 5.83 13.75
C LYS A 88 -16.64 5.31 12.44
N ASP A 89 -16.91 4.01 12.41
CA ASP A 89 -17.59 3.30 11.33
C ASP A 89 -17.01 3.62 9.94
N PHE A 90 -15.69 3.54 9.80
CA PHE A 90 -15.00 3.82 8.55
C PHE A 90 -14.30 2.59 7.97
N SER A 91 -14.17 2.57 6.65
CA SER A 91 -13.53 1.49 5.93
C SER A 91 -11.99 1.60 5.97
N ALA A 92 -11.34 0.46 6.13
CA ALA A 92 -9.89 0.27 6.08
C ALA A 92 -9.47 -0.65 4.92
N ASN A 93 -10.06 -0.46 3.73
CA ASN A 93 -9.82 -1.30 2.55
C ASN A 93 -8.38 -1.22 2.00
N LEU A 94 -7.60 -0.23 2.45
CA LEU A 94 -6.21 0.03 2.04
C LEU A 94 -5.24 -0.73 2.96
N ARG A 95 -5.35 -2.06 2.96
CA ARG A 95 -4.59 -2.98 3.83
C ARG A 95 -4.11 -4.22 3.08
N ILE A 96 -3.23 -4.99 3.73
CA ILE A 96 -2.66 -6.23 3.19
C ILE A 96 -3.77 -7.28 3.05
N GLN A 97 -4.09 -7.66 1.80
CA GLN A 97 -5.25 -8.51 1.49
C GLN A 97 -5.09 -9.97 1.92
N SER A 98 -3.85 -10.44 2.13
CA SER A 98 -3.58 -11.80 2.60
C SER A 98 -3.79 -11.97 4.11
N LEU A 99 -4.06 -10.90 4.86
CA LEU A 99 -4.39 -10.98 6.28
C LEU A 99 -5.90 -11.17 6.48
N PRO A 100 -6.32 -11.88 7.55
CA PRO A 100 -7.74 -12.01 7.88
C PRO A 100 -8.43 -10.64 7.94
N ARG A 101 -9.69 -10.56 7.51
CA ARG A 101 -10.52 -9.34 7.64
C ARG A 101 -10.60 -8.90 9.10
N LEU A 102 -10.76 -7.61 9.33
CA LEU A 102 -10.72 -7.05 10.70
C LEU A 102 -11.80 -7.66 11.61
N ARG A 103 -12.99 -7.90 11.07
CA ARG A 103 -14.12 -8.44 11.83
C ARG A 103 -15.17 -9.05 10.91
N ASN A 104 -16.06 -9.86 11.49
CA ASN A 104 -17.28 -10.33 10.84
C ASN A 104 -18.46 -9.47 11.34
N ILE A 105 -19.19 -8.84 10.42
CA ILE A 105 -20.33 -7.98 10.70
C ILE A 105 -21.60 -8.73 10.25
N GLU A 106 -22.58 -8.85 11.13
CA GLU A 106 -23.79 -9.68 10.95
C GLU A 106 -24.48 -9.54 9.58
N PHE A 107 -24.54 -8.32 9.02
CA PHE A 107 -25.21 -8.03 7.75
C PHE A 107 -24.27 -7.85 6.54
N LEU A 108 -22.95 -7.77 6.76
CA LEU A 108 -21.93 -7.54 5.71
C LEU A 108 -21.00 -8.74 5.50
N GLY A 109 -20.96 -9.68 6.44
CA GLY A 109 -19.96 -10.73 6.50
C GLY A 109 -18.60 -10.21 6.94
N GLU A 110 -17.52 -10.86 6.48
CA GLU A 110 -16.16 -10.43 6.76
C GLU A 110 -15.85 -9.06 6.11
N ALA A 111 -15.46 -8.08 6.93
CA ALA A 111 -15.30 -6.71 6.49
C ALA A 111 -14.08 -6.02 7.13
N ASP A 112 -13.50 -5.10 6.36
CA ASP A 112 -12.42 -4.21 6.82
C ASP A 112 -13.00 -2.88 7.27
N VAL A 113 -13.68 -2.94 8.42
CA VAL A 113 -14.29 -1.77 9.05
C VAL A 113 -13.63 -1.53 10.39
N VAL A 114 -13.31 -0.27 10.65
CA VAL A 114 -12.92 0.23 11.96
C VAL A 114 -14.16 0.88 12.58
N LEU A 115 -14.68 0.29 13.66
CA LEU A 115 -15.84 0.84 14.37
C LEU A 115 -15.46 2.08 15.19
N ARG A 116 -14.24 2.11 15.72
CA ARG A 116 -13.72 3.23 16.50
C ARG A 116 -12.21 3.28 16.44
N GLY A 117 -11.67 4.45 16.13
CA GLY A 117 -10.25 4.70 16.28
C GLY A 117 -9.83 6.00 15.64
N TYR A 118 -8.70 5.96 14.92
CA TYR A 118 -8.13 7.15 14.32
C TYR A 118 -7.82 6.95 12.85
N LYS A 119 -7.86 8.05 12.11
CA LYS A 119 -7.52 8.06 10.70
C LYS A 119 -6.71 9.30 10.34
N TYR A 120 -5.79 9.13 9.42
CA TYR A 120 -5.05 10.20 8.78
C TYR A 120 -4.94 9.88 7.30
N SER A 121 -5.16 10.88 6.46
CA SER A 121 -4.93 10.73 5.02
C SER A 121 -4.31 12.00 4.44
N LEU A 122 -3.26 11.81 3.66
CA LEU A 122 -2.61 12.86 2.90
C LEU A 122 -2.57 12.42 1.44
N ARG A 123 -3.23 13.21 0.57
CA ARG A 123 -3.20 13.00 -0.87
C ARG A 123 -2.25 14.00 -1.52
N LYS A 124 -1.32 13.50 -2.34
CA LYS A 124 -0.42 14.32 -3.15
C LYS A 124 -1.01 14.58 -4.53
N SER A 125 -0.56 15.65 -5.19
CA SER A 125 -1.05 16.06 -6.53
C SER A 125 -0.77 15.01 -7.62
N ASN A 126 0.29 14.23 -7.47
CA ASN A 126 0.64 13.10 -8.35
C ASN A 126 -0.27 11.87 -8.19
N GLY A 127 -1.26 11.91 -7.28
CA GLY A 127 -2.16 10.78 -7.02
C GLY A 127 -1.60 9.73 -6.07
N GLY A 128 -0.38 9.91 -5.54
CA GLY A 128 0.14 9.16 -4.41
C GLY A 128 -0.35 9.71 -3.07
N GLY A 129 0.13 9.15 -1.97
CA GLY A 129 -0.26 9.62 -0.65
C GLY A 129 0.17 8.73 0.51
N ILE A 130 -0.39 9.07 1.68
CA ILE A 130 -0.28 8.29 2.90
C ILE A 130 -1.69 8.14 3.46
N THR A 131 -2.06 6.93 3.84
CA THR A 131 -3.25 6.66 4.64
C THR A 131 -2.83 5.86 5.86
N VAL A 132 -3.28 6.28 7.03
CA VAL A 132 -3.08 5.56 8.29
C VAL A 132 -4.43 5.40 8.93
N CYS A 133 -4.76 4.16 9.28
CA CYS A 133 -5.95 3.80 10.04
C CYS A 133 -5.49 3.11 11.32
N TYR A 134 -6.14 3.42 12.43
CA TYR A 134 -5.93 2.73 13.69
C TYR A 134 -7.26 2.30 14.26
N ASP A 135 -7.33 1.03 14.65
CA ASP A 135 -8.48 0.39 15.26
C ASP A 135 -8.25 0.28 16.77
N SER A 136 -8.99 1.06 17.55
CA SER A 136 -8.82 1.07 19.01
C SER A 136 -9.29 -0.22 19.67
N ASP A 137 -10.26 -0.93 19.09
CA ASP A 137 -10.79 -2.16 19.67
C ASP A 137 -9.80 -3.33 19.47
N LEU A 138 -9.18 -3.38 18.30
CA LEU A 138 -8.23 -4.44 17.93
C LEU A 138 -6.77 -4.07 18.22
N GLN A 139 -6.51 -2.83 18.65
CA GLN A 139 -5.17 -2.25 18.79
C GLN A 139 -4.34 -2.43 17.52
N ARG A 140 -4.95 -2.17 16.37
CA ARG A 140 -4.38 -2.52 15.07
C ARG A 140 -4.10 -1.27 14.25
N MET A 141 -2.86 -1.09 13.86
CA MET A 141 -2.45 -0.03 12.94
C MET A 141 -2.36 -0.59 11.53
N ILE A 142 -2.95 0.13 10.58
CA ILE A 142 -2.84 -0.10 9.14
C ILE A 142 -2.22 1.17 8.55
N TYR A 143 -1.10 1.02 7.87
CA TYR A 143 -0.37 2.07 7.20
C TYR A 143 -0.27 1.72 5.72
N GLN A 144 -0.55 2.69 4.85
CA GLN A 144 -0.28 2.60 3.43
C GLN A 144 0.40 3.89 2.98
N THR A 145 1.44 3.76 2.16
CA THR A 145 1.93 4.87 1.33
C THR A 145 2.06 4.45 -0.11
N SER A 146 1.85 5.40 -1.02
CA SER A 146 2.07 5.18 -2.45
C SER A 146 2.81 6.35 -3.07
N HIS A 147 3.70 6.01 -4.00
CA HIS A 147 4.45 6.96 -4.82
C HIS A 147 3.95 6.83 -6.26
N ARG A 148 3.35 7.90 -6.77
CA ARG A 148 3.03 8.06 -8.19
C ARG A 148 3.84 9.19 -8.80
#